data_AF-A0A952XEF1-F1
#
_entry.id   AF-A0A952XEF1-F1
#
_cell.length_a   1.000
_cell.length_b   1.000
_cell.length_c   1.000
_cell.angle_alpha   90.00
_cell.angle_beta   90.00
_cell.angle_gamma   90.00
#
_symmetry.space_group_name_H-M   'P 1'
#
loop_
_entity.id
_entity.type
_entity.pdbx_description
1 polymer ?
#
loop_
_entity_poly.entity_id
_entity_poly.type
_entity_poly.pdbx_seq_one_letter_code
_entity_poly.pdbx_strand_id
1 'polypeptide(L)'
;MLAEALGGRGFGPGGSGGKPLPAPPPPKTLREGDIELGRASNGDPVGLHLGKLIEGRLLIQGNSGAGKSMLLRRIFEQAFGKVQLLLIDPEGEFSTLAEEFDVAVFSAFDVERIGGRKFTLHMREHRYSAVLDLSDAATEDRLQLVADITEGLIDAPERFWFPMLVLIDEAQTLAPHYDTGDVTADIRKRAISALANMMVRGRKRGVAGVIASARIAETSKAVVSKATNVIVGRTIFDRDLERAGAALGLTAGSSKPLRTLSDGEFMCLGPALGGPKRIRFKAGPVLSRHKGDAPEIIAPPTISAAESAALLREIPTIERDTERAASSVRAKKGPAPRQWQKEEDEIIRDGYEAKLPVLRICQQLVDAGYRSVSVSGLSTRAHALGLVSARAAVAYCDEEDEIIRDAYAREIKLIDIVGLLAEKGYTRGRVAIQMRAIQLGITRDRVNYWTEPEKKIAIEGLEDGTPYREIIQNLKAAGYERGITAIMKFAQRNGYSRKVEGWTAEDIEQLRQLYEKKTPVKEIAEALGKPISGVRAKASNLGLKQRTAWTEKEYKILQGAHERGETLAHAAQLIGRPYPNVARVAKDIGLSFSKRGASK
;
A
#
# COMPACT_ATOMS: atom_id res chain seq x y z
N MET A 1 36.21 -11.10 -83.76
CA MET A 1 36.85 -11.85 -82.64
C MET A 1 37.11 -10.80 -81.56
N LEU A 2 36.27 -10.75 -80.53
CA LEU A 2 36.38 -11.54 -79.28
C LEU A 2 37.60 -11.11 -78.44
N ALA A 3 37.45 -10.62 -77.20
CA ALA A 3 36.25 -10.57 -76.35
C ALA A 3 36.15 -9.29 -75.48
N GLU A 4 34.92 -8.91 -75.14
CA GLU A 4 34.58 -7.98 -74.05
C GLU A 4 33.88 -8.75 -72.94
N ALA A 5 34.27 -8.54 -71.67
CA ALA A 5 33.39 -8.62 -70.50
C ALA A 5 34.06 -8.02 -69.24
N LEU A 6 33.47 -6.92 -68.75
CA LEU A 6 33.30 -6.46 -67.36
C LEU A 6 33.74 -7.44 -66.25
N GLY A 7 34.34 -7.04 -65.12
CA GLY A 7 34.67 -5.70 -64.55
C GLY A 7 35.38 -5.90 -63.19
N GLY A 8 35.56 -4.92 -62.29
CA GLY A 8 35.26 -3.49 -62.29
C GLY A 8 36.07 -2.80 -61.17
N ARG A 9 36.49 -1.55 -61.40
CA ARG A 9 37.60 -0.89 -60.65
C ARG A 9 37.28 -0.57 -59.17
N GLY A 10 38.25 -0.80 -58.28
CA GLY A 10 38.35 -0.09 -57.00
C GLY A 10 39.09 1.25 -57.15
N PHE A 11 38.90 2.17 -56.19
CA PHE A 11 39.59 3.47 -56.13
C PHE A 11 40.09 3.78 -54.72
N GLY A 12 41.14 4.60 -54.63
CA GLY A 12 41.95 4.83 -53.42
C GLY A 12 41.36 5.81 -52.38
N PRO A 13 42.12 6.11 -51.32
CA PRO A 13 41.63 6.82 -50.13
C PRO A 13 41.44 8.32 -50.36
N GLY A 14 40.17 8.76 -50.43
CA GLY A 14 39.81 10.17 -50.34
C GLY A 14 39.76 10.65 -48.89
N GLY A 15 40.62 11.60 -48.51
CA GLY A 15 40.61 12.20 -47.18
C GLY A 15 39.37 13.07 -46.94
N SER A 16 38.50 12.68 -46.01
CA SER A 16 37.29 13.42 -45.66
C SER A 16 37.58 14.52 -44.64
N GLY A 17 37.41 15.78 -45.07
CA GLY A 17 37.52 16.96 -44.20
C GLY A 17 36.37 17.09 -43.20
N GLY A 18 36.31 16.18 -42.22
CA GLY A 18 35.35 16.24 -41.13
C GLY A 18 35.52 17.52 -40.31
N LYS A 19 34.44 18.28 -40.13
CA LYS A 19 34.44 19.43 -39.22
C LYS A 19 34.84 18.96 -37.81
N PRO A 20 35.65 19.73 -37.06
CA PRO A 20 35.91 19.42 -35.65
C PRO A 20 34.60 19.21 -34.91
N LEU A 21 34.54 18.15 -34.08
CA LEU A 21 33.41 17.96 -33.19
C LEU A 21 33.27 19.20 -32.31
N PRO A 22 32.06 19.77 -32.15
CA PRO A 22 31.89 20.93 -31.30
C PRO A 22 32.33 20.58 -29.88
N ALA A 23 33.08 21.48 -29.25
CA ALA A 23 33.54 21.29 -27.88
C ALA A 23 32.33 20.97 -26.96
N PRO A 24 32.48 20.02 -26.02
CA PRO A 24 31.38 19.68 -25.12
C PRO A 24 30.90 20.94 -24.40
N PRO A 25 29.58 21.14 -24.24
CA PRO A 25 29.05 22.31 -23.54
C PRO A 25 29.61 22.34 -22.12
N PRO A 26 29.85 23.54 -21.54
CA PRO A 26 30.41 23.66 -20.21
C PRO A 26 29.54 22.90 -19.19
N PRO A 27 30.16 22.25 -18.18
CA PRO A 27 29.42 21.48 -17.18
C PRO A 27 28.45 22.41 -16.44
N LYS A 28 27.23 21.92 -16.19
CA LYS A 28 26.21 22.72 -15.54
C LYS A 28 26.61 23.05 -14.12
N THR A 29 26.34 24.27 -13.69
CA THR A 29 26.39 24.63 -12.26
C THR A 29 25.08 24.22 -11.58
N LEU A 30 25.15 24.03 -10.26
CA LEU A 30 23.96 24.02 -9.41
C LEU A 30 23.27 25.40 -9.47
N ARG A 31 21.98 25.44 -9.17
CA ARG A 31 21.24 26.70 -9.02
C ARG A 31 21.45 27.26 -7.62
N GLU A 32 21.27 28.56 -7.47
CA GLU A 32 21.15 29.19 -6.16
C GLU A 32 20.01 28.51 -5.34
N GLY A 33 20.30 28.13 -4.10
CA GLY A 33 19.36 27.39 -3.25
C GLY A 33 19.19 25.88 -3.55
N ASP A 34 20.04 25.30 -4.40
CA ASP A 34 20.18 23.84 -4.52
C ASP A 34 21.05 23.24 -3.40
N ILE A 35 20.73 22.00 -3.02
CA ILE A 35 21.65 21.07 -2.35
C ILE A 35 22.17 20.04 -3.36
N GLU A 36 23.46 19.66 -3.30
CA GLU A 36 24.03 18.68 -4.25
C GLU A 36 23.67 17.25 -3.84
N LEU A 37 22.78 16.59 -4.60
CA LEU A 37 22.45 15.18 -4.37
C LEU A 37 23.55 14.22 -4.86
N GLY A 38 24.31 14.61 -5.88
CA GLY A 38 25.28 13.76 -6.56
C GLY A 38 25.48 14.19 -8.01
N ARG A 39 25.88 13.27 -8.89
CA ARG A 39 26.28 13.57 -10.28
C ARG A 39 25.63 12.66 -11.31
N ALA A 40 25.31 13.24 -12.47
CA ALA A 40 24.85 12.52 -13.65
C ALA A 40 26.02 11.82 -14.37
N SER A 41 25.72 10.90 -15.29
CA SER A 41 26.73 10.11 -16.01
C SER A 41 27.66 10.93 -16.93
N ASN A 42 27.32 12.20 -17.21
CA ASN A 42 28.17 13.15 -17.92
C ASN A 42 28.95 14.10 -16.99
N GLY A 43 28.97 13.83 -15.68
CA GLY A 43 29.68 14.63 -14.67
C GLY A 43 28.91 15.86 -14.14
N ASP A 44 27.80 16.26 -14.78
CA ASP A 44 26.94 17.35 -14.31
C ASP A 44 26.47 17.10 -12.85
N PRO A 45 26.56 18.09 -11.96
CA PRO A 45 25.99 18.00 -10.62
C PRO A 45 24.45 18.05 -10.68
N VAL A 46 23.81 17.30 -9.78
CA VAL A 46 22.35 17.17 -9.71
C VAL A 46 21.84 17.79 -8.41
N GLY A 47 21.20 18.94 -8.55
CA GLY A 47 20.69 19.74 -7.44
C GLY A 47 19.25 19.44 -7.04
N LEU A 48 18.95 19.63 -5.76
CA LEU A 48 17.59 19.67 -5.21
C LEU A 48 17.31 21.04 -4.59
N HIS A 49 16.41 21.81 -5.22
CA HIS A 49 16.13 23.20 -4.87
C HIS A 49 15.22 23.27 -3.64
N LEU A 50 15.73 23.76 -2.50
CA LEU A 50 15.00 23.74 -1.23
C LEU A 50 13.66 24.49 -1.30
N GLY A 51 13.64 25.72 -1.82
CA GLY A 51 12.40 26.49 -1.99
C GLY A 51 11.31 25.76 -2.80
N LYS A 52 11.66 25.15 -3.94
CA LYS A 52 10.72 24.37 -4.76
C LYS A 52 10.34 23.03 -4.14
N LEU A 53 11.18 22.47 -3.26
CA LEU A 53 10.86 21.28 -2.46
C LEU A 53 9.79 21.59 -1.40
N ILE A 54 9.84 22.77 -0.76
CA ILE A 54 8.78 23.23 0.17
C ILE A 54 7.41 23.26 -0.52
N GLU A 55 7.37 23.63 -1.80
CA GLU A 55 6.13 23.60 -2.59
C GLU A 55 5.72 22.19 -3.02
N GLY A 56 6.67 21.46 -3.62
CA GLY A 56 6.40 20.25 -4.38
C GLY A 56 6.41 18.95 -3.59
N ARG A 57 7.15 18.89 -2.46
CA ARG A 57 7.44 17.67 -1.69
C ARG A 57 8.20 16.63 -2.51
N LEU A 58 8.74 15.60 -1.87
CA LEU A 58 9.55 14.57 -2.53
C LEU A 58 9.11 13.16 -2.13
N LEU A 59 9.12 12.26 -3.11
CA LEU A 59 8.99 10.82 -2.96
C LEU A 59 10.33 10.15 -3.35
N ILE A 60 10.86 9.28 -2.50
CA ILE A 60 12.01 8.42 -2.76
C ILE A 60 11.54 6.97 -2.72
N GLN A 61 11.78 6.20 -3.76
CA GLN A 61 11.42 4.77 -3.83
C GLN A 61 12.62 3.93 -4.24
N GLY A 62 12.79 2.76 -3.63
CA GLY A 62 13.79 1.77 -4.05
C GLY A 62 13.85 0.61 -3.06
N ASN A 63 14.11 -0.60 -3.57
CA ASN A 63 14.25 -1.80 -2.73
C ASN A 63 15.30 -1.60 -1.60
N SER A 64 15.30 -2.46 -0.58
CA SER A 64 16.45 -2.54 0.33
C SER A 64 17.75 -2.77 -0.47
N GLY A 65 18.85 -2.19 -0.01
CA GLY A 65 20.12 -2.10 -0.73
C GLY A 65 20.20 -0.96 -1.77
N ALA A 66 19.08 -0.42 -2.29
CA ALA A 66 19.09 0.59 -3.36
C ALA A 66 19.70 1.96 -2.98
N GLY A 67 20.15 2.15 -1.73
CA GLY A 67 20.77 3.38 -1.24
C GLY A 67 19.80 4.46 -0.72
N LYS A 68 18.55 4.10 -0.37
CA LYS A 68 17.57 5.08 0.14
C LYS A 68 18.08 5.83 1.38
N SER A 69 18.54 5.11 2.40
CA SER A 69 19.01 5.71 3.65
C SER A 69 20.22 6.63 3.41
N MET A 70 21.12 6.23 2.49
CA MET A 70 22.24 7.06 2.06
C MET A 70 21.79 8.34 1.35
N LEU A 71 20.76 8.28 0.51
CA LEU A 71 20.20 9.46 -0.14
C LEU A 71 19.46 10.37 0.86
N LEU A 72 18.76 9.80 1.86
CA LEU A 72 18.15 10.58 2.94
C LEU A 72 19.22 11.28 3.81
N ARG A 73 20.31 10.58 4.17
CA ARG A 73 21.49 11.19 4.82
C ARG A 73 22.05 12.32 3.96
N ARG A 74 22.36 12.07 2.68
CA ARG A 74 22.87 13.09 1.76
C ARG A 74 21.94 14.30 1.65
N ILE A 75 20.62 14.11 1.69
CA ILE A 75 19.66 15.22 1.75
C ILE A 75 19.71 15.94 3.09
N PHE A 76 19.74 15.23 4.22
CA PHE A 76 19.85 15.82 5.56
C PHE A 76 21.14 16.65 5.70
N GLU A 77 22.30 16.02 5.49
CA GLU A 77 23.63 16.63 5.65
C GLU A 77 23.81 17.88 4.78
N GLN A 78 23.32 17.84 3.54
CA GLN A 78 23.44 18.98 2.63
C GLN A 78 22.38 20.07 2.87
N ALA A 79 21.29 19.77 3.60
CA ALA A 79 20.24 20.73 3.97
C ALA A 79 20.40 21.30 5.39
N PHE A 80 21.18 20.65 6.26
CA PHE A 80 21.46 21.11 7.62
C PHE A 80 22.08 22.52 7.60
N GLY A 81 21.71 23.35 8.58
CA GLY A 81 22.05 24.78 8.62
C GLY A 81 21.33 25.67 7.57
N LYS A 82 20.73 25.10 6.51
CA LYS A 82 20.04 25.85 5.44
C LYS A 82 18.51 25.86 5.61
N VAL A 83 17.96 24.85 6.27
CA VAL A 83 16.52 24.69 6.54
C VAL A 83 16.33 23.83 7.80
N GLN A 84 15.24 24.03 8.55
CA GLN A 84 14.93 23.17 9.71
C GLN A 84 14.64 21.74 9.25
N LEU A 85 15.18 20.73 9.95
CA LEU A 85 15.00 19.32 9.61
C LEU A 85 14.34 18.55 10.76
N LEU A 86 13.33 17.75 10.46
CA LEU A 86 12.89 16.64 11.29
C LEU A 86 13.07 15.35 10.48
N LEU A 87 13.83 14.39 11.00
CA LEU A 87 13.91 13.04 10.45
C LEU A 87 13.13 12.08 11.36
N ILE A 88 12.21 11.32 10.78
CA ILE A 88 11.42 10.30 11.48
C ILE A 88 11.90 8.93 10.99
N ASP A 89 12.40 8.12 11.93
CA ASP A 89 13.20 6.92 11.68
C ASP A 89 12.55 5.68 12.32
N PRO A 90 11.82 4.85 11.56
CA PRO A 90 11.22 3.61 12.07
C PRO A 90 12.21 2.49 12.42
N GLU A 91 13.47 2.57 11.98
CA GLU A 91 14.43 1.45 12.06
C GLU A 91 15.67 1.78 12.91
N GLY A 92 15.90 3.05 13.25
CA GLY A 92 16.96 3.52 14.17
C GLY A 92 18.33 3.74 13.52
N GLU A 93 18.41 3.71 12.19
CA GLU A 93 19.67 3.86 11.44
C GLU A 93 20.30 5.24 11.64
N PHE A 94 19.51 6.32 11.72
CA PHE A 94 19.93 7.71 11.49
C PHE A 94 20.44 8.43 12.73
N SER A 95 20.40 7.81 13.91
CA SER A 95 20.90 8.40 15.16
C SER A 95 22.40 8.77 15.13
N THR A 96 23.19 8.21 14.20
CA THR A 96 24.60 8.58 13.94
C THR A 96 24.76 9.96 13.30
N LEU A 97 23.70 10.63 12.83
CA LEU A 97 23.80 12.01 12.35
C LEU A 97 24.29 12.98 13.44
N ALA A 98 24.07 12.65 14.72
CA ALA A 98 24.57 13.44 15.85
C ALA A 98 26.09 13.30 16.13
N GLU A 99 26.79 12.43 15.40
CA GLU A 99 28.25 12.31 15.46
C GLU A 99 28.95 13.43 14.67
N GLU A 100 28.31 13.92 13.60
CA GLU A 100 28.85 14.91 12.66
C GLU A 100 28.07 16.26 12.66
N PHE A 101 26.86 16.30 13.22
CA PHE A 101 25.97 17.47 13.19
C PHE A 101 25.35 17.73 14.57
N ASP A 102 25.16 19.01 14.91
CA ASP A 102 24.45 19.46 16.12
C ASP A 102 22.92 19.27 15.97
N VAL A 103 22.49 18.00 15.95
CA VAL A 103 21.10 17.57 15.83
C VAL A 103 20.66 16.83 17.08
N ALA A 104 19.54 17.25 17.66
CA ALA A 104 18.96 16.58 18.81
C ALA A 104 18.33 15.23 18.41
N VAL A 105 18.76 14.15 19.04
CA VAL A 105 18.15 12.81 18.87
C VAL A 105 17.18 12.56 20.02
N PHE A 106 15.95 12.20 19.69
CA PHE A 106 14.91 11.81 20.63
C PHE A 106 14.45 10.39 20.33
N SER A 107 14.14 9.60 21.36
CA SER A 107 13.41 8.35 21.18
C SER A 107 11.89 8.59 21.23
N ALA A 108 11.11 7.64 20.74
CA ALA A 108 9.65 7.61 20.90
C ALA A 108 9.20 7.98 22.33
N PHE A 109 9.81 7.37 23.35
CA PHE A 109 9.52 7.58 24.77
C PHE A 109 9.74 9.03 25.23
N ASP A 110 10.75 9.72 24.70
CA ASP A 110 11.02 11.12 25.04
C ASP A 110 9.92 12.05 24.53
N VAL A 111 9.37 11.73 23.35
CA VAL A 111 8.26 12.46 22.73
C VAL A 111 6.93 12.08 23.37
N GLU A 112 6.68 10.81 23.69
CA GLU A 112 5.48 10.33 24.41
C GLU A 112 5.31 11.03 25.76
N ARG A 113 6.40 11.11 26.55
CA ARG A 113 6.44 11.77 27.87
C ARG A 113 5.99 13.24 27.83
N ILE A 114 6.15 13.90 26.68
CA ILE A 114 5.80 15.31 26.47
C ILE A 114 4.49 15.46 25.67
N GLY A 115 4.16 14.48 24.83
CA GLY A 115 3.09 14.50 23.83
C GLY A 115 3.57 15.08 22.49
N GLY A 116 3.41 14.33 21.40
CA GLY A 116 3.97 14.68 20.08
C GLY A 116 3.51 16.04 19.52
N ARG A 117 2.26 16.43 19.79
CA ARG A 117 1.74 17.78 19.47
C ARG A 117 2.45 18.91 20.23
N LYS A 118 2.87 18.70 21.49
CA LYS A 118 3.61 19.70 22.28
C LYS A 118 5.09 19.74 21.89
N PHE A 119 5.71 18.58 21.72
CA PHE A 119 7.09 18.45 21.22
C PHE A 119 7.27 19.18 19.88
N THR A 120 6.37 18.97 18.93
CA THR A 120 6.44 19.64 17.62
C THR A 120 6.17 21.14 17.69
N LEU A 121 5.25 21.62 18.53
CA LEU A 121 5.08 23.06 18.75
C LEU A 121 6.37 23.71 19.29
N HIS A 122 6.97 23.11 20.32
CA HIS A 122 8.25 23.54 20.90
C HIS A 122 9.38 23.55 19.86
N MET A 123 9.49 22.50 19.04
CA MET A 123 10.45 22.43 17.94
C MET A 123 10.22 23.53 16.87
N ARG A 124 8.97 23.94 16.61
CA ARG A 124 8.66 25.03 15.66
C ARG A 124 8.91 26.42 16.24
N GLU A 125 8.76 26.58 17.56
CA GLU A 125 9.04 27.81 18.29
C GLU A 125 10.55 28.06 18.43
N HIS A 126 11.33 27.05 18.85
CA HIS A 126 12.78 27.16 19.06
C HIS A 126 13.64 26.82 17.84
N ARG A 127 13.03 26.28 16.77
CA ARG A 127 13.61 26.06 15.43
C ARG A 127 14.83 25.12 15.34
N TYR A 128 15.11 24.30 16.36
CA TYR A 128 16.13 23.25 16.27
C TYR A 128 15.75 22.16 15.27
N SER A 129 16.74 21.47 14.73
CA SER A 129 16.56 20.25 13.93
C SER A 129 16.61 19.01 14.83
N ALA A 130 15.95 17.93 14.43
CA ALA A 130 15.87 16.71 15.22
C ALA A 130 15.87 15.41 14.39
N VAL A 131 16.39 14.33 14.97
CA VAL A 131 16.13 12.94 14.58
C VAL A 131 15.20 12.34 15.63
N LEU A 132 14.15 11.64 15.19
CA LEU A 132 13.23 10.91 16.04
C LEU A 132 13.34 9.41 15.73
N ASP A 133 13.98 8.70 16.66
CA ASP A 133 14.15 7.24 16.63
C ASP A 133 12.88 6.55 17.18
N LEU A 134 12.22 5.78 16.32
CA LEU A 134 11.00 5.02 16.60
C LEU A 134 11.25 3.50 16.61
N SER A 135 12.50 3.04 16.50
CA SER A 135 12.85 1.61 16.43
C SER A 135 12.30 0.80 17.61
N ASP A 136 12.43 1.34 18.82
CA ASP A 136 11.96 0.73 20.07
C ASP A 136 10.43 0.82 20.31
N ALA A 137 9.66 1.52 19.48
CA ALA A 137 8.21 1.70 19.67
C ALA A 137 7.40 0.59 18.99
N ALA A 138 6.27 0.20 19.59
CA ALA A 138 5.35 -0.74 18.94
C ALA A 138 4.60 -0.08 17.77
N THR A 139 4.13 -0.88 16.81
CA THR A 139 3.51 -0.37 15.56
C THR A 139 2.33 0.57 15.83
N GLU A 140 1.55 0.33 16.89
CA GLU A 140 0.47 1.24 17.29
C GLU A 140 1.00 2.60 17.76
N ASP A 141 1.98 2.61 18.67
CA ASP A 141 2.59 3.83 19.21
C ASP A 141 3.29 4.65 18.13
N ARG A 142 4.02 3.99 17.20
CA ARG A 142 4.61 4.63 16.01
C ARG A 142 3.56 5.39 15.19
N LEU A 143 2.39 4.78 14.98
CA LEU A 143 1.28 5.37 14.21
C LEU A 143 0.54 6.48 14.98
N GLN A 144 0.42 6.36 16.32
CA GLN A 144 -0.12 7.45 17.15
C GLN A 144 0.84 8.65 17.18
N LEU A 145 2.14 8.42 17.39
CA LEU A 145 3.17 9.47 17.41
C LEU A 145 3.28 10.20 16.08
N VAL A 146 3.37 9.50 14.94
CA VAL A 146 3.47 10.17 13.63
C VAL A 146 2.21 10.99 13.32
N ALA A 147 1.04 10.58 13.81
CA ALA A 147 -0.18 11.38 13.72
C ALA A 147 -0.07 12.66 14.56
N ASP A 148 0.24 12.53 15.85
CA ASP A 148 0.39 13.66 16.79
C ASP A 148 1.44 14.69 16.31
N ILE A 149 2.57 14.20 15.80
CA ILE A 149 3.68 15.01 15.26
C ILE A 149 3.22 15.74 14.00
N THR A 150 2.71 15.03 12.99
CA THR A 150 2.37 15.67 11.71
C THR A 150 1.10 16.52 11.78
N GLU A 151 0.22 16.27 12.75
CA GLU A 151 -0.84 17.19 13.15
C GLU A 151 -0.26 18.45 13.84
N GLY A 152 0.61 18.32 14.84
CA GLY A 152 1.20 19.46 15.56
C GLY A 152 2.01 20.40 14.68
N LEU A 153 2.79 19.87 13.73
CA LEU A 153 3.49 20.66 12.71
C LEU A 153 2.57 21.47 11.79
N ILE A 154 1.31 21.05 11.64
CA ILE A 154 0.31 21.66 10.75
C ILE A 154 -0.68 22.54 11.52
N ASP A 155 -0.89 22.29 12.81
CA ASP A 155 -1.74 23.09 13.70
C ASP A 155 -0.95 24.21 14.42
N ALA A 156 0.38 24.24 14.30
CA ALA A 156 1.24 25.30 14.83
C ALA A 156 0.80 26.72 14.40
N PRO A 157 0.89 27.75 15.28
CA PRO A 157 0.59 29.15 14.94
C PRO A 157 1.40 29.72 13.77
N GLU A 158 0.83 30.67 13.04
CA GLU A 158 1.42 31.29 11.83
C GLU A 158 2.76 31.98 12.09
N ARG A 159 2.96 32.55 13.29
CA ARG A 159 4.24 33.12 13.75
C ARG A 159 5.41 32.11 13.77
N PHE A 160 5.12 30.81 13.62
CA PHE A 160 6.11 29.71 13.57
C PHE A 160 6.14 28.99 12.21
N TRP A 161 5.53 29.53 11.13
CA TRP A 161 5.49 28.90 9.80
C TRP A 161 6.79 29.04 8.99
N PHE A 162 7.94 28.84 9.65
CA PHE A 162 9.25 28.84 9.01
C PHE A 162 9.45 27.61 8.09
N PRO A 163 10.30 27.69 7.04
CA PRO A 163 10.60 26.53 6.19
C PRO A 163 11.23 25.36 6.97
N MET A 164 10.70 24.15 6.77
CA MET A 164 11.24 22.90 7.29
C MET A 164 11.02 21.72 6.32
N LEU A 165 11.91 20.72 6.39
CA LEU A 165 11.72 19.42 5.78
C LEU A 165 11.37 18.38 6.85
N VAL A 166 10.41 17.51 6.55
CA VAL A 166 10.08 16.32 7.34
C VAL A 166 10.50 15.10 6.53
N LEU A 167 11.70 14.61 6.80
CA LEU A 167 12.28 13.39 6.23
C LEU A 167 11.63 12.20 6.95
N ILE A 168 11.08 11.24 6.20
CA ILE A 168 10.43 10.04 6.74
C ILE A 168 10.97 8.84 5.99
N ASP A 169 11.68 7.94 6.66
CA ASP A 169 12.07 6.66 6.05
C ASP A 169 11.03 5.55 6.23
N GLU A 170 11.16 4.52 5.41
CA GLU A 170 10.33 3.32 5.32
C GLU A 170 8.83 3.55 5.54
N ALA A 171 8.30 4.59 4.88
CA ALA A 171 6.98 5.15 5.14
C ALA A 171 5.79 4.20 4.86
N GLN A 172 6.01 2.99 4.32
CA GLN A 172 4.98 1.94 4.35
C GLN A 172 4.65 1.48 5.78
N THR A 173 5.58 1.61 6.74
CA THR A 173 5.36 1.29 8.17
C THR A 173 4.44 2.32 8.83
N LEU A 174 4.62 3.61 8.49
CA LEU A 174 3.85 4.73 9.06
C LEU A 174 2.57 5.08 8.26
N ALA A 175 2.43 4.58 7.03
CA ALA A 175 1.25 4.78 6.20
C ALA A 175 0.84 3.52 5.38
N PRO A 176 0.63 2.35 6.02
CA PRO A 176 0.31 1.11 5.33
C PRO A 176 -1.04 1.19 4.60
N HIS A 177 -1.06 0.79 3.33
CA HIS A 177 -2.25 0.75 2.48
C HIS A 177 -3.22 -0.36 2.89
N TYR A 178 -2.69 -1.47 3.41
CA TYR A 178 -3.43 -2.66 3.79
C TYR A 178 -3.64 -2.73 5.30
N ASP A 179 -4.56 -3.60 5.71
CA ASP A 179 -4.60 -4.04 7.10
C ASP A 179 -3.50 -5.08 7.30
N THR A 180 -2.66 -4.90 8.32
CA THR A 180 -1.67 -5.91 8.73
C THR A 180 -2.23 -6.81 9.84
N GLY A 181 -3.31 -6.40 10.52
CA GLY A 181 -3.90 -7.09 11.67
C GLY A 181 -3.37 -6.61 13.03
N ASP A 182 -2.19 -5.98 13.07
CA ASP A 182 -1.50 -5.62 14.32
C ASP A 182 -2.01 -4.33 14.97
N VAL A 183 -2.74 -3.49 14.23
CA VAL A 183 -3.18 -2.15 14.68
C VAL A 183 -4.61 -1.85 14.22
N THR A 184 -5.39 -1.22 15.09
CA THR A 184 -6.79 -0.85 14.79
C THR A 184 -6.95 0.01 13.53
N ALA A 185 -8.06 -0.19 12.84
CA ALA A 185 -8.34 0.50 11.58
C ALA A 185 -8.39 2.04 11.73
N ASP A 186 -8.87 2.56 12.87
CA ASP A 186 -8.95 4.01 13.09
C ASP A 186 -7.59 4.65 13.42
N ILE A 187 -6.68 3.97 14.12
CA ILE A 187 -5.31 4.48 14.35
C ILE A 187 -4.53 4.54 13.03
N ARG A 188 -4.56 3.44 12.25
CA ARG A 188 -3.97 3.41 10.89
C ARG A 188 -4.55 4.53 10.00
N LYS A 189 -5.87 4.70 10.02
CA LYS A 189 -6.58 5.76 9.28
C LYS A 189 -6.22 7.16 9.76
N ARG A 190 -6.02 7.39 11.07
CA ARG A 190 -5.55 8.66 11.64
C ARG A 190 -4.15 8.99 11.13
N ALA A 191 -3.18 8.08 11.29
CA ALA A 191 -1.80 8.26 10.83
C ALA A 191 -1.70 8.59 9.34
N ILE A 192 -2.39 7.81 8.49
CA ILE A 192 -2.47 8.06 7.04
C ILE A 192 -3.10 9.41 6.73
N SER A 193 -4.15 9.80 7.47
CA SER A 193 -4.84 11.08 7.28
C SER A 193 -3.97 12.26 7.69
N ALA A 194 -3.25 12.16 8.81
CA ALA A 194 -2.32 13.17 9.31
C ALA A 194 -1.14 13.38 8.35
N LEU A 195 -0.48 12.30 7.91
CA LEU A 195 0.58 12.33 6.90
C LEU A 195 0.09 12.91 5.56
N ALA A 196 -1.08 12.49 5.07
CA ALA A 196 -1.66 13.05 3.85
C ALA A 196 -2.06 14.53 4.02
N ASN A 197 -2.54 14.93 5.19
CA ASN A 197 -2.89 16.32 5.54
C ASN A 197 -1.63 17.21 5.57
N MET A 198 -0.51 16.74 6.12
CA MET A 198 0.80 17.41 6.03
C MET A 198 1.23 17.55 4.55
N MET A 199 1.20 16.45 3.80
CA MET A 199 1.57 16.43 2.38
C MET A 199 0.67 17.31 1.50
N VAL A 200 -0.56 17.65 1.92
CA VAL A 200 -1.45 18.60 1.24
C VAL A 200 -1.26 20.03 1.73
N ARG A 201 -1.44 20.32 3.03
CA ARG A 201 -1.48 21.69 3.60
C ARG A 201 -0.11 22.29 3.88
N GLY A 202 0.93 21.47 4.03
CA GLY A 202 2.26 21.88 4.49
C GLY A 202 2.91 23.04 3.71
N ARG A 203 2.74 23.14 2.38
CA ARG A 203 3.26 24.25 1.55
C ARG A 203 2.90 25.63 2.10
N LYS A 204 1.68 25.81 2.62
CA LYS A 204 1.23 27.09 3.20
C LYS A 204 1.80 27.38 4.60
N ARG A 205 2.52 26.44 5.20
CA ARG A 205 3.01 26.43 6.60
C ARG A 205 4.53 26.28 6.69
N GLY A 206 5.21 26.33 5.55
CA GLY A 206 6.64 26.04 5.44
C GLY A 206 7.01 24.55 5.56
N VAL A 207 6.06 23.61 5.59
CA VAL A 207 6.34 22.17 5.84
C VAL A 207 6.30 21.37 4.54
N ALA A 208 7.38 20.66 4.19
CA ALA A 208 7.37 19.64 3.15
C ALA A 208 7.87 18.28 3.63
N GLY A 209 7.08 17.25 3.34
CA GLY A 209 7.51 15.87 3.49
C GLY A 209 8.48 15.43 2.39
N VAL A 210 9.51 14.70 2.81
CA VAL A 210 10.38 13.88 1.96
C VAL A 210 10.11 12.43 2.38
N ILE A 211 9.34 11.72 1.58
CA ILE A 211 8.81 10.39 1.91
C ILE A 211 9.66 9.33 1.22
N ALA A 212 10.44 8.55 1.95
CA ALA A 212 11.13 7.38 1.44
C ALA A 212 10.35 6.08 1.75
N SER A 213 10.47 5.08 0.87
CA SER A 213 9.82 3.79 1.02
C SER A 213 10.52 2.70 0.21
N ALA A 214 10.64 1.49 0.76
CA ALA A 214 10.98 0.29 0.00
C ALA A 214 9.82 -0.22 -0.84
N ARG A 215 8.59 -0.01 -0.37
CA ARG A 215 7.36 -0.61 -0.91
C ARG A 215 6.29 0.45 -1.17
N ILE A 216 6.49 1.27 -2.20
CA ILE A 216 5.47 2.21 -2.71
C ILE A 216 4.12 1.50 -2.92
N ALA A 217 4.07 0.23 -3.31
CA ALA A 217 2.85 -0.56 -3.50
C ALA A 217 2.06 -0.79 -2.21
N GLU A 218 2.74 -1.00 -1.08
CA GLU A 218 2.14 -1.07 0.25
C GLU A 218 1.99 0.30 0.91
N THR A 219 2.64 1.37 0.40
CA THR A 219 2.43 2.73 0.93
C THR A 219 1.12 3.35 0.43
N SER A 220 0.37 3.97 1.35
CA SER A 220 -0.90 4.65 1.08
C SER A 220 -0.79 5.69 -0.03
N LYS A 221 -1.63 5.54 -1.06
CA LYS A 221 -1.73 6.48 -2.18
C LYS A 221 -2.06 7.90 -1.74
N ALA A 222 -2.75 8.09 -0.60
CA ALA A 222 -3.10 9.40 -0.08
C ALA A 222 -1.87 10.26 0.27
N VAL A 223 -0.79 9.62 0.75
CA VAL A 223 0.48 10.27 1.14
C VAL A 223 1.35 10.48 -0.11
N VAL A 224 1.68 9.41 -0.84
CA VAL A 224 2.69 9.48 -1.92
C VAL A 224 2.23 10.26 -3.16
N SER A 225 0.92 10.33 -3.45
CA SER A 225 0.40 11.04 -4.64
C SER A 225 0.43 12.57 -4.56
N LYS A 226 1.08 13.13 -3.54
CA LYS A 226 1.21 14.58 -3.29
C LYS A 226 2.58 15.13 -3.62
N ALA A 227 3.60 14.28 -3.75
CA ALA A 227 4.92 14.69 -4.18
C ALA A 227 4.93 14.98 -5.69
N THR A 228 5.39 16.16 -6.07
CA THR A 228 5.65 16.53 -7.48
C THR A 228 7.10 16.33 -7.89
N ASN A 229 7.97 16.04 -6.90
CA ASN A 229 9.33 15.55 -7.12
C ASN A 229 9.39 14.06 -6.77
N VAL A 230 10.07 13.28 -7.60
CA VAL A 230 10.18 11.82 -7.47
C VAL A 230 11.62 11.42 -7.78
N ILE A 231 12.19 10.57 -6.92
CA ILE A 231 13.47 9.89 -7.12
C ILE A 231 13.22 8.39 -6.96
N VAL A 232 13.71 7.57 -7.90
CA VAL A 232 13.55 6.12 -7.87
C VAL A 232 14.89 5.43 -8.10
N GLY A 233 15.31 4.58 -7.17
CA GLY A 233 16.47 3.70 -7.26
C GLY A 233 16.08 2.30 -7.77
N ARG A 234 17.00 1.34 -7.62
CA ARG A 234 16.76 -0.07 -8.00
C ARG A 234 15.42 -0.60 -7.46
N THR A 235 14.52 -0.99 -8.36
CA THR A 235 13.16 -1.45 -8.02
C THR A 235 12.84 -2.77 -8.72
N ILE A 236 12.48 -3.81 -7.95
CA ILE A 236 12.47 -5.21 -8.40
C ILE A 236 11.07 -5.83 -8.46
N PHE A 237 10.18 -5.52 -7.51
CA PHE A 237 8.84 -6.13 -7.49
C PHE A 237 7.89 -5.43 -8.45
N ASP A 238 7.15 -6.18 -9.27
CA ASP A 238 6.32 -5.66 -10.37
C ASP A 238 5.32 -4.56 -9.94
N ARG A 239 4.71 -4.73 -8.75
CA ARG A 239 3.73 -3.80 -8.19
C ARG A 239 4.36 -2.47 -7.77
N ASP A 240 5.58 -2.53 -7.25
CA ASP A 240 6.38 -1.35 -6.87
C ASP A 240 6.95 -0.69 -8.13
N LEU A 241 7.45 -1.49 -9.08
CA LEU A 241 8.03 -1.06 -10.35
C LEU A 241 7.06 -0.24 -11.19
N GLU A 242 5.82 -0.72 -11.41
CA GLU A 242 4.84 0.02 -12.21
C GLU A 242 4.31 1.28 -11.48
N ARG A 243 4.21 1.27 -10.13
CA ARG A 243 3.87 2.48 -9.37
C ARG A 243 5.00 3.52 -9.38
N ALA A 244 6.25 3.09 -9.30
CA ALA A 244 7.42 3.96 -9.36
C ALA A 244 7.65 4.52 -10.77
N GLY A 245 7.46 3.69 -11.80
CA GLY A 245 7.47 4.11 -13.20
C GLY A 245 6.38 5.14 -13.50
N ALA A 246 5.14 4.88 -13.06
CA ALA A 246 4.04 5.85 -13.20
C ALA A 246 4.33 7.18 -12.48
N ALA A 247 4.98 7.15 -11.31
CA ALA A 247 5.40 8.36 -10.60
C ALA A 247 6.48 9.15 -11.35
N LEU A 248 7.35 8.48 -12.13
CA LEU A 248 8.32 9.09 -13.05
C LEU A 248 7.75 9.45 -14.42
N GLY A 249 6.42 9.38 -14.62
CA GLY A 249 5.79 9.66 -15.91
C GLY A 249 6.23 8.71 -17.03
N LEU A 250 6.49 7.45 -16.69
CA LEU A 250 6.71 6.37 -17.66
C LEU A 250 5.35 5.76 -18.07
N THR A 251 5.27 5.25 -19.30
CA THR A 251 4.11 4.48 -19.76
C THR A 251 4.18 3.05 -19.22
N ALA A 252 3.03 2.40 -19.06
CA ALA A 252 2.95 1.05 -18.52
C ALA A 252 3.89 0.08 -19.26
N GLY A 253 4.64 -0.73 -18.51
CA GLY A 253 5.64 -1.67 -19.05
C GLY A 253 6.96 -1.05 -19.53
N SER A 254 7.08 0.29 -19.65
CA SER A 254 8.37 0.96 -19.94
C SER A 254 9.26 1.15 -18.70
N SER A 255 8.76 0.77 -17.52
CA SER A 255 9.44 0.86 -16.23
C SER A 255 10.69 -0.02 -16.10
N LYS A 256 10.89 -1.01 -16.99
CA LYS A 256 11.95 -2.05 -16.91
C LYS A 256 13.37 -1.53 -16.55
N PRO A 257 13.86 -0.37 -17.06
CA PRO A 257 15.20 0.13 -16.73
C PRO A 257 15.42 0.50 -15.26
N LEU A 258 14.38 0.57 -14.43
CA LEU A 258 14.48 0.75 -12.98
C LEU A 258 14.95 -0.52 -12.25
N ARG A 259 14.88 -1.70 -12.88
CA ARG A 259 15.42 -2.96 -12.33
C ARG A 259 16.96 -3.00 -12.37
N THR A 260 17.56 -2.29 -13.31
CA THR A 260 18.99 -2.33 -13.65
C THR A 260 19.73 -1.04 -13.29
N LEU A 261 19.16 -0.24 -12.40
CA LEU A 261 19.91 0.80 -11.69
C LEU A 261 20.85 0.14 -10.69
N SER A 262 22.06 0.66 -10.58
CA SER A 262 23.03 0.25 -9.56
C SER A 262 22.60 0.75 -8.17
N ASP A 263 23.14 0.20 -7.09
CA ASP A 263 22.84 0.70 -5.76
C ASP A 263 23.42 2.11 -5.55
N GLY A 264 22.62 3.02 -4.99
CA GLY A 264 22.91 4.45 -4.96
C GLY A 264 22.84 5.16 -6.32
N GLU A 265 22.39 4.49 -7.39
CA GLU A 265 22.03 5.09 -8.67
C GLU A 265 20.50 5.28 -8.75
N PHE A 266 20.08 6.45 -9.19
CA PHE A 266 18.69 6.87 -9.18
C PHE A 266 18.27 7.51 -10.50
N MET A 267 16.99 7.38 -10.86
CA MET A 267 16.33 8.21 -11.88
C MET A 267 15.31 9.13 -11.21
N CYS A 268 15.32 10.42 -11.55
CA CYS A 268 14.52 11.44 -10.88
C CYS A 268 13.80 12.39 -11.84
N LEU A 269 12.72 13.01 -11.37
CA LEU A 269 11.84 13.93 -12.10
C LEU A 269 11.22 14.94 -11.12
N GLY A 270 11.08 16.22 -11.50
CA GLY A 270 10.30 17.19 -10.71
C GLY A 270 10.84 18.64 -10.74
N PRO A 271 10.01 19.64 -10.38
CA PRO A 271 10.36 21.06 -10.47
C PRO A 271 11.53 21.50 -9.56
N ALA A 272 11.75 20.82 -8.43
CA ALA A 272 12.90 21.05 -7.56
C ALA A 272 14.16 20.31 -8.04
N LEU A 273 14.03 19.34 -8.94
CA LEU A 273 15.10 18.59 -9.58
C LEU A 273 15.34 19.18 -10.99
N GLY A 274 15.54 18.34 -12.02
CA GLY A 274 15.71 18.72 -13.43
C GLY A 274 14.48 19.27 -14.16
N GLY A 275 13.40 19.59 -13.44
CA GLY A 275 12.13 20.01 -14.04
C GLY A 275 11.40 18.85 -14.71
N PRO A 276 10.90 19.01 -15.95
CA PRO A 276 10.15 17.97 -16.67
C PRO A 276 11.05 16.90 -17.32
N LYS A 277 12.38 17.06 -17.30
CA LYS A 277 13.32 16.08 -17.84
C LYS A 277 13.67 15.07 -16.75
N ARG A 278 13.57 13.77 -17.08
CA ARG A 278 14.13 12.71 -16.25
C ARG A 278 15.65 12.80 -16.27
N ILE A 279 16.28 12.77 -15.11
CA ILE A 279 17.74 12.72 -14.95
C ILE A 279 18.13 11.41 -14.25
N ARG A 280 19.22 10.78 -14.69
CA ARG A 280 19.86 9.63 -14.04
C ARG A 280 21.11 10.12 -13.32
N PHE A 281 21.29 9.77 -12.05
CA PHE A 281 22.41 10.24 -11.24
C PHE A 281 22.86 9.20 -10.20
N LYS A 282 24.15 9.22 -9.85
CA LYS A 282 24.71 8.54 -8.69
C LYS A 282 24.70 9.52 -7.51
N ALA A 283 24.21 9.10 -6.35
CA ALA A 283 24.27 9.93 -5.14
C ALA A 283 25.72 10.22 -4.72
N GLY A 284 25.95 11.41 -4.16
CA GLY A 284 27.24 11.79 -3.59
C GLY A 284 27.53 11.08 -2.26
N PRO A 285 28.79 11.12 -1.78
CA PRO A 285 29.17 10.55 -0.48
C PRO A 285 28.47 11.30 0.67
N VAL A 286 28.39 10.61 1.81
CA VAL A 286 27.89 11.14 3.09
C VAL A 286 29.03 11.24 4.11
N LEU A 287 28.86 12.08 5.12
CA LEU A 287 29.81 12.20 6.25
C LEU A 287 29.46 11.21 7.36
N SER A 288 28.18 11.13 7.74
CA SER A 288 27.72 10.31 8.87
C SER A 288 27.88 8.80 8.60
N ARG A 289 28.41 8.09 9.60
CA ARG A 289 28.54 6.63 9.55
C ARG A 289 27.18 5.95 9.37
N HIS A 290 27.13 4.88 8.58
CA HIS A 290 25.98 4.01 8.50
C HIS A 290 25.97 2.96 9.63
N LYS A 291 24.80 2.74 10.27
CA LYS A 291 24.61 1.64 11.23
C LYS A 291 24.27 0.31 10.56
N GLY A 292 23.47 0.33 9.49
CA GLY A 292 22.98 -0.85 8.78
C GLY A 292 23.96 -1.46 7.78
N ASP A 293 25.27 -1.26 7.95
CA ASP A 293 26.25 -2.02 7.17
C ASP A 293 26.16 -3.49 7.59
N ALA A 294 26.02 -4.39 6.62
CA ALA A 294 25.88 -5.82 6.92
C ALA A 294 27.09 -6.29 7.74
N PRO A 295 26.87 -7.06 8.84
CA PRO A 295 27.97 -7.53 9.66
C PRO A 295 28.96 -8.32 8.81
N GLU A 296 30.25 -8.07 9.04
CA GLU A 296 31.33 -8.72 8.29
C GLU A 296 31.20 -10.25 8.40
N ILE A 297 31.36 -10.95 7.28
CA ILE A 297 31.19 -12.41 7.21
C ILE A 297 32.46 -13.07 7.77
N ILE A 298 32.62 -12.97 9.08
CA ILE A 298 33.64 -13.65 9.86
C ILE A 298 33.22 -15.11 9.98
N ALA A 299 34.12 -16.04 9.63
CA ALA A 299 33.87 -17.46 9.83
C ALA A 299 33.68 -17.75 11.33
N PRO A 300 32.66 -18.53 11.74
CA PRO A 300 32.48 -18.89 13.13
C PRO A 300 33.71 -19.67 13.63
N PRO A 301 34.10 -19.53 14.91
CA PRO A 301 35.18 -20.34 15.47
C PRO A 301 34.85 -21.83 15.34
N THR A 302 35.85 -22.63 14.94
CA THR A 302 35.69 -24.07 14.73
C THR A 302 35.61 -24.83 16.05
N ILE A 303 34.42 -24.81 16.66
CA ILE A 303 34.07 -25.57 17.86
C ILE A 303 33.52 -26.93 17.40
N SER A 304 33.96 -28.05 17.96
CA SER A 304 33.41 -29.37 17.61
C SER A 304 31.96 -29.52 18.09
N ALA A 305 31.24 -30.50 17.54
CA ALA A 305 29.90 -30.82 18.01
C ALA A 305 29.88 -31.28 19.50
N ALA A 306 30.97 -31.89 19.98
CA ALA A 306 31.11 -32.31 21.37
C ALA A 306 31.29 -31.11 22.31
N GLU A 307 32.18 -30.18 21.97
CA GLU A 307 32.41 -28.93 22.71
C GLU A 307 31.19 -28.00 22.65
N SER A 308 30.52 -27.90 21.49
CA SER A 308 29.27 -27.15 21.35
C SER A 308 28.17 -27.68 22.28
N ALA A 309 28.13 -29.00 22.47
CA ALA A 309 27.23 -29.64 23.44
C ALA A 309 27.75 -29.56 24.89
N ALA A 310 29.03 -29.31 25.13
CA ALA A 310 29.57 -29.03 26.46
C ALA A 310 29.23 -27.59 26.90
N LEU A 311 29.44 -26.60 26.04
CA LEU A 311 29.04 -25.20 26.25
C LEU A 311 27.55 -25.06 26.59
N LEU A 312 26.67 -25.88 25.97
CA LEU A 312 25.24 -25.92 26.29
C LEU A 312 24.94 -26.48 27.71
N ARG A 313 25.80 -27.36 28.23
CA ARG A 313 25.70 -27.97 29.58
C ARG A 313 26.41 -27.13 30.64
N GLU A 314 27.34 -26.27 30.25
CA GLU A 314 27.99 -25.26 31.09
C GLU A 314 27.06 -24.08 31.41
N ILE A 315 25.96 -23.90 30.66
CA ILE A 315 24.86 -23.03 31.06
C ILE A 315 24.25 -23.58 32.36
N PRO A 316 24.31 -22.85 33.49
CA PRO A 316 23.81 -23.36 34.76
C PRO A 316 22.31 -23.67 34.68
N THR A 317 21.92 -24.89 35.04
CA THR A 317 20.50 -25.24 35.21
C THR A 317 19.92 -24.39 36.33
N ILE A 318 18.95 -23.53 36.00
CA ILE A 318 18.28 -22.65 36.96
C ILE A 318 17.50 -23.52 37.97
N GLU A 319 18.02 -23.59 39.19
CA GLU A 319 17.33 -24.20 40.33
C GLU A 319 16.01 -23.47 40.61
N ARG A 320 14.95 -24.22 40.89
CA ARG A 320 13.56 -23.72 40.83
C ARG A 320 13.06 -23.11 42.15
N ASP A 321 13.91 -22.42 42.89
CA ASP A 321 13.58 -21.87 44.21
C ASP A 321 12.88 -20.50 44.13
N THR A 322 11.56 -20.61 43.92
CA THR A 322 10.47 -20.04 44.74
C THR A 322 10.55 -18.62 45.33
N GLU A 323 11.68 -18.10 45.80
CA GLU A 323 11.78 -16.79 46.47
C GLU A 323 12.26 -15.64 45.57
N ARG A 324 12.74 -15.91 44.34
CA ARG A 324 13.25 -14.89 43.41
C ARG A 324 12.33 -14.53 42.22
N ALA A 325 11.03 -14.78 42.34
CA ALA A 325 10.04 -14.32 41.36
C ALA A 325 9.77 -12.79 41.36
N ALA A 326 10.55 -12.00 42.11
CA ALA A 326 10.35 -10.57 42.30
C ALA A 326 11.56 -9.73 41.82
N SER A 327 11.38 -9.08 40.66
CA SER A 327 12.27 -8.06 40.05
C SER A 327 13.66 -8.54 39.56
N SER A 328 14.31 -7.94 38.55
CA SER A 328 13.94 -7.15 37.34
C SER A 328 15.23 -7.00 36.49
N VAL A 329 15.40 -6.37 35.32
CA VAL A 329 14.67 -5.48 34.36
C VAL A 329 15.46 -5.59 33.02
N ARG A 330 15.20 -5.07 31.80
CA ARG A 330 14.36 -4.07 31.09
C ARG A 330 14.29 -4.58 29.62
N ALA A 331 13.22 -4.54 28.81
CA ALA A 331 11.86 -4.03 28.91
C ALA A 331 11.71 -2.50 29.12
N LYS A 332 11.56 -1.73 28.03
CA LYS A 332 10.92 -0.40 28.09
C LYS A 332 9.48 -0.58 28.60
N LYS A 333 9.02 0.33 29.49
CA LYS A 333 7.81 0.12 30.30
C LYS A 333 6.54 0.52 29.56
N GLY A 334 5.79 -0.47 29.06
CA GLY A 334 4.34 -0.34 28.94
C GLY A 334 3.66 -0.26 30.32
N PRO A 335 2.37 0.13 30.39
CA PRO A 335 1.61 0.11 31.64
C PRO A 335 1.52 -1.32 32.21
N ALA A 336 1.59 -1.45 33.54
CA ALA A 336 1.78 -2.73 34.20
C ALA A 336 0.66 -3.75 33.89
N PRO A 337 0.99 -5.04 33.69
CA PRO A 337 0.00 -6.09 33.45
C PRO A 337 -0.93 -6.23 34.66
N ARG A 338 -2.21 -6.52 34.41
CA ARG A 338 -3.19 -6.82 35.46
C ARG A 338 -2.71 -8.04 36.25
N GLN A 339 -2.44 -7.84 37.54
CA GLN A 339 -2.35 -8.93 38.50
C GLN A 339 -3.75 -9.46 38.77
N TRP A 340 -3.87 -10.78 38.78
CA TRP A 340 -5.11 -11.52 39.06
C TRP A 340 -5.01 -12.09 40.48
N GLN A 341 -6.06 -11.89 41.28
CA GLN A 341 -6.15 -12.42 42.64
C GLN A 341 -6.65 -13.88 42.60
N LYS A 342 -6.45 -14.66 43.68
CA LYS A 342 -6.85 -16.09 43.70
C LYS A 342 -8.37 -16.24 43.65
N GLU A 343 -9.02 -15.28 44.29
CA GLU A 343 -10.46 -15.10 44.41
C GLU A 343 -11.08 -14.75 43.03
N GLU A 344 -10.33 -14.07 42.15
CA GLU A 344 -10.69 -13.89 40.74
C GLU A 344 -10.53 -15.20 39.95
N ASP A 345 -9.47 -15.97 40.20
CA ASP A 345 -9.26 -17.28 39.55
C ASP A 345 -10.34 -18.30 39.96
N GLU A 346 -10.82 -18.24 41.21
CA GLU A 346 -11.92 -19.04 41.73
C GLU A 346 -13.25 -18.67 41.05
N ILE A 347 -13.60 -17.38 40.98
CA ILE A 347 -14.77 -16.92 40.19
C ILE A 347 -14.68 -17.36 38.72
N ILE A 348 -13.48 -17.41 38.14
CA ILE A 348 -13.27 -17.91 36.77
C ILE A 348 -13.43 -19.43 36.68
N ARG A 349 -12.92 -20.21 37.64
CA ARG A 349 -13.10 -21.68 37.71
C ARG A 349 -14.58 -22.03 37.84
N ASP A 350 -15.25 -21.49 38.86
CA ASP A 350 -16.66 -21.71 39.14
C ASP A 350 -17.53 -21.33 37.94
N GLY A 351 -17.22 -20.20 37.28
CA GLY A 351 -17.91 -19.76 36.09
C GLY A 351 -17.74 -20.70 34.88
N TYR A 352 -16.56 -21.31 34.70
CA TYR A 352 -16.32 -22.31 33.65
C TYR A 352 -16.94 -23.68 34.00
N GLU A 353 -16.91 -24.10 35.27
CA GLU A 353 -17.51 -25.34 35.75
C GLU A 353 -19.05 -25.30 35.68
N ALA A 354 -19.65 -24.18 36.09
CA ALA A 354 -21.07 -23.88 35.89
C ALA A 354 -21.44 -23.54 34.42
N LYS A 355 -20.48 -23.63 33.49
CA LYS A 355 -20.64 -23.45 32.02
C LYS A 355 -21.26 -22.10 31.64
N LEU A 356 -21.02 -21.06 32.43
CA LEU A 356 -21.58 -19.73 32.21
C LEU A 356 -20.97 -19.07 30.97
N PRO A 357 -21.71 -18.21 30.24
CA PRO A 357 -21.13 -17.41 29.17
C PRO A 357 -20.00 -16.54 29.71
N VAL A 358 -18.85 -16.46 29.02
CA VAL A 358 -17.65 -15.72 29.48
C VAL A 358 -17.95 -14.26 29.88
N LEU A 359 -18.93 -13.62 29.22
CA LEU A 359 -19.39 -12.27 29.57
C LEU A 359 -20.09 -12.19 30.95
N ARG A 360 -20.78 -13.24 31.40
CA ARG A 360 -21.33 -13.34 32.75
C ARG A 360 -20.24 -13.53 33.80
N ILE A 361 -19.21 -14.31 33.49
CA ILE A 361 -18.03 -14.46 34.37
C ILE A 361 -17.29 -13.11 34.50
N CYS A 362 -17.17 -12.36 33.41
CA CYS A 362 -16.66 -10.97 33.44
C CYS A 362 -17.50 -10.05 34.34
N GLN A 363 -18.82 -10.27 34.41
CA GLN A 363 -19.73 -9.50 35.26
C GLN A 363 -19.63 -9.93 36.73
N GLN A 364 -19.58 -11.23 37.03
CA GLN A 364 -19.41 -11.75 38.39
C GLN A 364 -18.14 -11.23 39.07
N LEU A 365 -17.04 -11.08 38.32
CA LEU A 365 -15.82 -10.41 38.80
C LEU A 365 -16.08 -8.95 39.20
N VAL A 366 -16.88 -8.20 38.44
CA VAL A 366 -17.24 -6.81 38.76
C VAL A 366 -18.22 -6.74 39.94
N ASP A 367 -19.20 -7.64 39.99
CA ASP A 367 -20.19 -7.71 41.07
C ASP A 367 -19.54 -8.09 42.42
N ALA A 368 -18.47 -8.90 42.39
CA ALA A 368 -17.60 -9.20 43.53
C ALA A 368 -16.58 -8.08 43.87
N GLY A 369 -16.65 -6.92 43.20
CA GLY A 369 -15.83 -5.74 43.49
C GLY A 369 -14.49 -5.66 42.76
N TYR A 370 -14.14 -6.62 41.90
CA TYR A 370 -12.90 -6.59 41.12
C TYR A 370 -13.03 -5.69 39.88
N ARG A 371 -11.89 -5.18 39.40
CA ARG A 371 -11.81 -4.29 38.24
C ARG A 371 -12.38 -4.99 36.99
N SER A 372 -13.11 -4.29 36.12
CA SER A 372 -13.65 -4.90 34.89
C SER A 372 -12.58 -5.53 34.00
N VAL A 373 -12.93 -6.63 33.34
CA VAL A 373 -12.06 -7.38 32.40
C VAL A 373 -12.69 -7.39 31.00
N SER A 374 -11.86 -7.39 29.96
CA SER A 374 -12.33 -7.78 28.63
C SER A 374 -12.52 -9.30 28.53
N VAL A 375 -13.47 -9.72 27.69
CA VAL A 375 -13.72 -11.15 27.39
C VAL A 375 -12.45 -11.87 26.93
N SER A 376 -11.58 -11.18 26.17
CA SER A 376 -10.28 -11.69 25.75
C SER A 376 -9.33 -11.89 26.94
N GLY A 377 -9.19 -10.90 27.83
CA GLY A 377 -8.34 -11.00 29.01
C GLY A 377 -8.75 -12.13 29.96
N LEU A 378 -10.06 -12.32 30.19
CA LEU A 378 -10.57 -13.44 30.97
C LEU A 378 -10.30 -14.78 30.24
N SER A 379 -10.54 -14.85 28.93
CA SER A 379 -10.23 -16.07 28.14
C SER A 379 -8.74 -16.45 28.19
N THR A 380 -7.83 -15.47 28.16
CA THR A 380 -6.39 -15.67 28.35
C THR A 380 -6.07 -16.17 29.75
N ARG A 381 -6.72 -15.63 30.80
CA ARG A 381 -6.52 -16.10 32.17
C ARG A 381 -7.06 -17.52 32.37
N ALA A 382 -8.26 -17.82 31.87
CA ALA A 382 -8.83 -19.17 31.88
C ALA A 382 -7.89 -20.19 31.22
N HIS A 383 -7.34 -19.88 30.04
CA HIS A 383 -6.35 -20.73 29.39
C HIS A 383 -5.07 -20.92 30.23
N ALA A 384 -4.61 -19.87 30.93
CA ALA A 384 -3.47 -19.97 31.84
C ALA A 384 -3.78 -20.78 33.13
N LEU A 385 -5.06 -20.90 33.49
CA LEU A 385 -5.56 -21.79 34.56
C LEU A 385 -5.85 -23.23 34.06
N GLY A 386 -5.59 -23.54 32.78
CA GLY A 386 -5.92 -24.82 32.16
C GLY A 386 -7.41 -24.99 31.79
N LEU A 387 -8.24 -23.96 31.98
CA LEU A 387 -9.67 -23.99 31.75
C LEU A 387 -9.99 -23.77 30.27
N VAL A 388 -10.43 -24.84 29.61
CA VAL A 388 -10.84 -24.79 28.20
C VAL A 388 -12.34 -24.58 28.09
N SER A 389 -12.76 -23.62 27.26
CA SER A 389 -14.18 -23.44 26.93
C SER A 389 -14.73 -24.71 26.28
N ALA A 390 -15.88 -25.20 26.74
CA ALA A 390 -16.51 -26.43 26.24
C ALA A 390 -16.83 -26.43 24.72
N ARG A 391 -16.72 -25.27 24.05
CA ARG A 391 -16.83 -25.15 22.58
C ARG A 391 -15.52 -25.42 21.81
N ALA A 392 -14.37 -25.46 22.49
CA ALA A 392 -13.06 -25.55 21.86
C ALA A 392 -12.44 -26.97 21.91
N ALA A 393 -12.84 -27.80 22.88
CA ALA A 393 -12.32 -29.16 23.07
C ALA A 393 -13.31 -30.23 22.60
N VAL A 394 -13.43 -30.40 21.28
CA VAL A 394 -14.03 -31.60 20.68
C VAL A 394 -13.11 -32.06 19.55
N ALA A 395 -12.36 -33.14 19.78
CA ALA A 395 -11.55 -33.77 18.73
C ALA A 395 -12.45 -34.31 17.60
N TYR A 396 -11.90 -34.51 16.40
CA TYR A 396 -12.60 -35.22 15.33
C TYR A 396 -12.61 -36.73 15.62
N CYS A 397 -13.76 -37.39 15.52
CA CYS A 397 -13.88 -38.85 15.60
C CYS A 397 -13.92 -39.49 14.20
N ASP A 398 -13.80 -40.82 14.14
CA ASP A 398 -13.80 -41.54 12.87
C ASP A 398 -15.11 -41.42 12.09
N GLU A 399 -16.27 -41.31 12.78
CA GLU A 399 -17.57 -41.08 12.12
C GLU A 399 -17.61 -39.73 11.40
N GLU A 400 -17.06 -38.66 12.01
CA GLU A 400 -16.95 -37.36 11.34
C GLU A 400 -16.04 -37.41 10.11
N ASP A 401 -14.92 -38.14 10.22
CA ASP A 401 -14.00 -38.30 9.10
C ASP A 401 -14.58 -39.17 7.98
N GLU A 402 -15.41 -40.18 8.29
CA GLU A 402 -16.18 -40.93 7.29
C GLU A 402 -17.25 -40.07 6.62
N ILE A 403 -18.04 -39.28 7.38
CA ILE A 403 -19.01 -38.32 6.83
C ILE A 403 -18.31 -37.34 5.89
N ILE A 404 -17.13 -36.85 6.25
CA ILE A 404 -16.34 -35.94 5.39
C ILE A 404 -15.80 -36.66 4.15
N ARG A 405 -15.28 -37.89 4.27
CA ARG A 405 -14.79 -38.70 3.12
C ARG A 405 -15.92 -38.98 2.12
N ASP A 406 -17.02 -39.54 2.59
CA ASP A 406 -18.18 -39.91 1.77
C ASP A 406 -18.84 -38.68 1.14
N ALA A 407 -19.04 -37.60 1.89
CA ALA A 407 -19.62 -36.38 1.34
C ALA A 407 -18.73 -35.73 0.25
N TYR A 408 -17.40 -35.77 0.40
CA TYR A 408 -16.49 -35.35 -0.68
C TYR A 408 -16.53 -36.31 -1.88
N ALA A 409 -16.61 -37.63 -1.65
CA ALA A 409 -16.72 -38.62 -2.72
C ALA A 409 -18.05 -38.51 -3.51
N ARG A 410 -19.12 -38.07 -2.86
CA ARG A 410 -20.43 -37.78 -3.46
C ARG A 410 -20.58 -36.33 -3.97
N GLU A 411 -19.48 -35.59 -4.11
CA GLU A 411 -19.40 -34.19 -4.56
C GLU A 411 -20.31 -33.19 -3.81
N ILE A 412 -20.64 -33.48 -2.54
CA ILE A 412 -21.56 -32.67 -1.71
C ILE A 412 -20.93 -31.30 -1.39
N LYS A 413 -21.75 -30.24 -1.45
CA LYS A 413 -21.26 -28.87 -1.24
C LYS A 413 -20.86 -28.68 0.21
N LEU A 414 -19.76 -27.96 0.45
CA LEU A 414 -19.17 -27.75 1.78
C LEU A 414 -20.12 -27.12 2.83
N ILE A 415 -21.24 -26.49 2.41
CA ILE A 415 -22.29 -25.99 3.30
C ILE A 415 -23.25 -27.10 3.74
N ASP A 416 -23.54 -28.06 2.87
CA ASP A 416 -24.42 -29.20 3.14
C ASP A 416 -23.70 -30.24 4.03
N ILE A 417 -22.36 -30.34 3.92
CA ILE A 417 -21.52 -31.13 4.86
C ILE A 417 -21.62 -30.58 6.31
N VAL A 418 -21.82 -29.26 6.50
CA VAL A 418 -22.13 -28.70 7.83
C VAL A 418 -23.47 -29.25 8.34
N GLY A 419 -24.45 -29.40 7.46
CA GLY A 419 -25.75 -30.00 7.77
C GLY A 419 -25.62 -31.46 8.20
N LEU A 420 -24.98 -32.30 7.38
CA LEU A 420 -24.78 -33.73 7.66
C LEU A 420 -24.06 -33.99 9.00
N LEU A 421 -23.05 -33.17 9.32
CA LEU A 421 -22.37 -33.24 10.62
C LEU A 421 -23.28 -32.77 11.77
N ALA A 422 -24.06 -31.70 11.58
CA ALA A 422 -24.99 -31.19 12.59
C ALA A 422 -26.17 -32.12 12.87
N GLU A 423 -26.69 -32.83 11.85
CA GLU A 423 -27.71 -33.88 11.99
C GLU A 423 -27.22 -35.04 12.88
N LYS A 424 -25.92 -35.29 12.87
CA LYS A 424 -25.21 -36.25 13.73
C LYS A 424 -24.73 -35.66 15.06
N GLY A 425 -25.07 -34.40 15.35
CA GLY A 425 -24.71 -33.68 16.58
C GLY A 425 -23.35 -32.95 16.55
N TYR A 426 -22.57 -33.09 15.49
CA TYR A 426 -21.22 -32.53 15.38
C TYR A 426 -21.23 -31.09 14.85
N THR A 427 -20.90 -30.12 15.71
CA THR A 427 -20.90 -28.69 15.34
C THR A 427 -19.57 -28.26 14.70
N ARG A 428 -19.44 -28.40 13.37
CA ARG A 428 -18.22 -28.02 12.62
C ARG A 428 -18.45 -26.90 11.60
N GLY A 429 -17.59 -25.89 11.60
CA GLY A 429 -17.63 -24.80 10.61
C GLY A 429 -16.94 -25.17 9.29
N ARG A 430 -17.41 -24.60 8.17
CA ARG A 430 -16.87 -24.83 6.80
C ARG A 430 -15.33 -24.87 6.70
N VAL A 431 -14.64 -23.93 7.35
CA VAL A 431 -13.16 -23.85 7.32
C VAL A 431 -12.51 -25.01 8.09
N ALA A 432 -13.11 -25.46 9.20
CA ALA A 432 -12.62 -26.60 9.97
C ALA A 432 -12.79 -27.91 9.19
N ILE A 433 -13.96 -28.11 8.56
CA ILE A 433 -14.23 -29.24 7.66
C ILE A 433 -13.21 -29.27 6.51
N GLN A 434 -12.97 -28.13 5.85
CA GLN A 434 -12.01 -28.04 4.75
C GLN A 434 -10.57 -28.33 5.21
N MET A 435 -10.17 -27.84 6.39
CA MET A 435 -8.86 -28.16 6.97
C MET A 435 -8.74 -29.63 7.35
N ARG A 436 -9.81 -30.27 7.85
CA ARG A 436 -9.84 -31.71 8.12
C ARG A 436 -9.74 -32.52 6.83
N ALA A 437 -10.47 -32.15 5.77
CA ALA A 437 -10.37 -32.80 4.46
C ALA A 437 -8.97 -32.72 3.83
N ILE A 438 -8.21 -31.66 4.13
CA ILE A 438 -6.79 -31.54 3.76
C ILE A 438 -5.91 -32.48 4.61
N GLN A 439 -6.13 -32.56 5.93
CA GLN A 439 -5.42 -33.50 6.82
C GLN A 439 -5.66 -34.97 6.44
N LEU A 440 -6.90 -35.31 6.03
CA LEU A 440 -7.29 -36.63 5.55
C LEU A 440 -6.79 -36.95 4.13
N GLY A 441 -6.08 -36.04 3.47
CA GLY A 441 -5.54 -36.22 2.12
C GLY A 441 -6.57 -36.14 0.99
N ILE A 442 -7.84 -35.89 1.29
CA ILE A 442 -8.98 -35.90 0.34
C ILE A 442 -8.85 -34.76 -0.68
N THR A 443 -8.32 -33.60 -0.27
CA THR A 443 -8.08 -32.47 -1.17
C THR A 443 -6.80 -31.72 -0.82
N ARG A 444 -6.17 -31.10 -1.82
CA ARG A 444 -4.93 -30.33 -1.66
C ARG A 444 -5.11 -28.81 -1.79
N ASP A 445 -6.26 -28.36 -2.31
CA ASP A 445 -6.43 -26.98 -2.77
C ASP A 445 -7.33 -26.17 -1.82
N ARG A 446 -6.79 -25.07 -1.26
CA ARG A 446 -7.51 -24.25 -0.26
C ARG A 446 -8.69 -23.43 -0.82
N VAL A 447 -8.93 -23.40 -2.15
CA VAL A 447 -9.83 -22.39 -2.75
C VAL A 447 -10.77 -22.88 -3.87
N ASN A 448 -10.43 -23.85 -4.73
CA ASN A 448 -11.21 -24.12 -5.96
C ASN A 448 -11.41 -25.61 -6.30
N TYR A 449 -12.24 -26.33 -5.54
CA TYR A 449 -12.87 -27.55 -6.08
C TYR A 449 -14.00 -27.15 -7.04
N TRP A 450 -14.05 -27.77 -8.22
CA TRP A 450 -15.12 -27.66 -9.22
C TRP A 450 -15.66 -29.06 -9.48
N THR A 451 -16.98 -29.26 -9.37
CA THR A 451 -17.64 -30.56 -9.64
C THR A 451 -17.76 -30.81 -11.14
N GLU A 452 -17.91 -32.05 -11.59
CA GLU A 452 -18.08 -32.32 -13.04
C GLU A 452 -19.33 -31.64 -13.65
N PRO A 453 -20.51 -31.64 -13.00
CA PRO A 453 -21.67 -30.89 -13.50
C PRO A 453 -21.42 -29.38 -13.59
N GLU A 454 -20.63 -28.82 -12.68
CA GLU A 454 -20.28 -27.40 -12.69
C GLU A 454 -19.30 -27.05 -13.81
N LYS A 455 -18.30 -27.91 -14.05
CA LYS A 455 -17.38 -27.79 -15.19
C LYS A 455 -18.14 -27.80 -16.50
N LYS A 456 -19.11 -28.72 -16.66
CA LYS A 456 -19.92 -28.83 -17.87
C LYS A 456 -20.65 -27.52 -18.21
N ILE A 457 -21.43 -26.97 -17.27
CA ILE A 457 -22.15 -25.69 -17.45
C ILE A 457 -21.19 -24.54 -17.78
N ALA A 458 -20.01 -24.54 -17.14
CA ALA A 458 -18.99 -23.53 -17.40
C ALA A 458 -18.31 -23.69 -18.76
N ILE A 459 -18.13 -24.91 -19.28
CA ILE A 459 -17.54 -25.20 -20.59
C ILE A 459 -18.53 -24.90 -21.71
N GLU A 460 -19.77 -25.38 -21.62
CA GLU A 460 -20.82 -25.15 -22.63
C GLU A 460 -20.99 -23.64 -22.90
N GLY A 461 -21.17 -22.83 -21.84
CA GLY A 461 -21.26 -21.38 -21.98
C GLY A 461 -19.96 -20.67 -22.42
N LEU A 462 -18.80 -21.33 -22.34
CA LEU A 462 -17.54 -20.81 -22.88
C LEU A 462 -17.38 -21.13 -24.38
N GLU A 463 -17.87 -22.28 -24.83
CA GLU A 463 -17.88 -22.73 -26.22
C GLU A 463 -18.95 -21.99 -27.03
N ASP A 464 -20.16 -21.84 -26.51
CA ASP A 464 -21.26 -21.04 -27.08
C ASP A 464 -20.97 -19.52 -27.13
N GLY A 465 -19.83 -19.07 -26.57
CA GLY A 465 -19.48 -17.66 -26.51
C GLY A 465 -20.37 -16.83 -25.56
N THR A 466 -21.13 -17.48 -24.66
CA THR A 466 -21.99 -16.83 -23.67
C THR A 466 -21.19 -15.89 -22.74
N PRO A 467 -21.63 -14.64 -22.52
CA PRO A 467 -20.94 -13.71 -21.62
C PRO A 467 -20.74 -14.27 -20.20
N TYR A 468 -19.58 -14.03 -19.57
CA TYR A 468 -19.27 -14.59 -18.23
C TYR A 468 -20.31 -14.25 -17.14
N ARG A 469 -21.09 -13.18 -17.31
CA ARG A 469 -22.21 -12.85 -16.41
C ARG A 469 -23.36 -13.86 -16.52
N GLU A 470 -23.70 -14.29 -17.72
CA GLU A 470 -24.77 -15.26 -17.99
C GLU A 470 -24.33 -16.68 -17.63
N ILE A 471 -23.05 -17.05 -17.85
CA ILE A 471 -22.49 -18.31 -17.32
C ILE A 471 -22.65 -18.38 -15.79
N ILE A 472 -22.43 -17.26 -15.08
CA ILE A 472 -22.66 -17.18 -13.62
C ILE A 472 -24.14 -17.30 -13.25
N GLN A 473 -25.05 -16.80 -14.09
CA GLN A 473 -26.49 -16.96 -13.86
C GLN A 473 -26.93 -18.42 -14.08
N ASN A 474 -26.41 -19.09 -15.10
CA ASN A 474 -26.68 -20.51 -15.37
C ASN A 474 -26.12 -21.41 -14.25
N LEU A 475 -24.89 -21.17 -13.82
CA LEU A 475 -24.30 -21.83 -12.66
C LEU A 475 -25.13 -21.59 -11.39
N LYS A 476 -25.56 -20.34 -11.13
CA LYS A 476 -26.40 -20.04 -9.97
C LYS A 476 -27.79 -20.66 -10.04
N ALA A 477 -28.37 -20.80 -11.24
CA ALA A 477 -29.64 -21.52 -11.45
C ALA A 477 -29.49 -23.02 -11.15
N ALA A 478 -28.34 -23.63 -11.49
CA ALA A 478 -27.96 -24.97 -11.06
C ALA A 478 -27.45 -25.04 -9.59
N GLY A 479 -27.54 -23.95 -8.83
CA GLY A 479 -27.20 -23.89 -7.41
C GLY A 479 -25.69 -23.80 -7.09
N TYR A 480 -24.86 -23.37 -8.04
CA TYR A 480 -23.42 -23.14 -7.87
C TYR A 480 -23.09 -21.65 -7.85
N GLU A 481 -22.52 -21.14 -6.75
CA GLU A 481 -22.13 -19.72 -6.65
C GLU A 481 -20.66 -19.50 -7.00
N ARG A 482 -20.42 -18.88 -8.17
CA ARG A 482 -19.08 -18.47 -8.64
C ARG A 482 -19.02 -16.99 -9.00
N GLY A 483 -17.91 -16.34 -8.64
CA GLY A 483 -17.62 -14.97 -9.05
C GLY A 483 -16.91 -14.89 -10.41
N ILE A 484 -16.94 -13.71 -11.04
CA ILE A 484 -16.32 -13.44 -12.36
C ILE A 484 -14.84 -13.86 -12.41
N THR A 485 -14.08 -13.65 -11.33
CA THR A 485 -12.66 -14.04 -11.25
C THR A 485 -12.46 -15.56 -11.24
N ALA A 486 -13.43 -16.34 -10.77
CA ALA A 486 -13.37 -17.81 -10.82
C ALA A 486 -13.58 -18.29 -12.27
N ILE A 487 -14.63 -17.80 -12.95
CA ILE A 487 -14.91 -18.10 -14.37
C ILE A 487 -13.74 -17.69 -15.27
N MET A 488 -13.18 -16.49 -15.07
CA MET A 488 -12.03 -16.01 -15.83
C MET A 488 -10.80 -16.91 -15.67
N LYS A 489 -10.52 -17.39 -14.44
CA LYS A 489 -9.42 -18.34 -14.18
C LYS A 489 -9.71 -19.74 -14.73
N PHE A 490 -10.98 -20.17 -14.71
CA PHE A 490 -11.43 -21.44 -15.29
C PHE A 490 -11.27 -21.43 -16.82
N ALA A 491 -11.77 -20.39 -17.49
CA ALA A 491 -11.61 -20.19 -18.93
C ALA A 491 -10.13 -20.12 -19.35
N GLN A 492 -9.29 -19.43 -18.58
CA GLN A 492 -7.85 -19.36 -18.85
C GLN A 492 -7.15 -20.73 -18.70
N ARG A 493 -7.52 -21.53 -17.68
CA ARG A 493 -6.94 -22.86 -17.45
C ARG A 493 -7.35 -23.88 -18.51
N ASN A 494 -8.59 -23.81 -18.99
CA ASN A 494 -9.14 -24.74 -19.98
C ASN A 494 -9.05 -24.22 -21.44
N GLY A 495 -8.21 -23.22 -21.72
CA GLY A 495 -7.93 -22.75 -23.09
C GLY A 495 -8.94 -21.76 -23.69
N TYR A 496 -10.18 -21.68 -23.17
CA TYR A 496 -11.26 -20.76 -23.61
C TYR A 496 -11.01 -19.26 -23.31
N SER A 497 -9.75 -18.82 -23.30
CA SER A 497 -9.38 -17.41 -23.24
C SER A 497 -9.68 -16.72 -24.57
N ARG A 498 -10.85 -16.07 -24.67
CA ARG A 498 -11.25 -15.31 -25.87
C ARG A 498 -10.11 -14.42 -26.37
N LYS A 499 -9.66 -14.64 -27.60
CA LYS A 499 -8.77 -13.71 -28.30
C LYS A 499 -9.54 -12.41 -28.49
N VAL A 500 -9.12 -11.35 -27.78
CA VAL A 500 -9.60 -10.00 -28.08
C VAL A 500 -8.95 -9.60 -29.41
N GLU A 501 -9.72 -9.65 -30.49
CA GLU A 501 -9.23 -9.22 -31.79
C GLU A 501 -8.74 -7.77 -31.71
N GLY A 502 -7.58 -7.55 -32.32
CA GLY A 502 -6.90 -6.27 -32.28
C GLY A 502 -7.72 -5.13 -32.87
N TRP A 503 -7.25 -3.92 -32.61
CA TRP A 503 -7.70 -2.75 -33.35
C TRP A 503 -6.97 -2.70 -34.67
N THR A 504 -7.68 -2.96 -35.77
CA THR A 504 -7.16 -2.83 -37.15
C THR A 504 -6.91 -1.37 -37.51
N ALA A 505 -6.30 -1.11 -38.67
CA ALA A 505 -6.17 0.25 -39.19
C ALA A 505 -7.55 0.86 -39.52
N GLU A 506 -8.46 0.05 -40.07
CA GLU A 506 -9.82 0.45 -40.42
C GLU A 506 -10.67 0.73 -39.16
N ASP A 507 -10.58 -0.12 -38.13
CA ASP A 507 -11.24 0.11 -36.83
C ASP A 507 -10.85 1.50 -36.25
N ILE A 508 -9.59 1.90 -36.44
CA ILE A 508 -9.03 3.16 -35.93
C ILE A 508 -9.55 4.36 -36.74
N GLU A 509 -9.64 4.22 -38.05
CA GLU A 509 -10.09 5.28 -38.94
C GLU A 509 -11.61 5.49 -38.85
N GLN A 510 -12.38 4.41 -38.88
CA GLN A 510 -13.83 4.46 -38.63
C GLN A 510 -14.14 5.01 -37.22
N LEU A 511 -13.35 4.67 -36.20
CA LEU A 511 -13.45 5.27 -34.87
C LEU A 511 -13.18 6.79 -34.86
N ARG A 512 -12.21 7.28 -35.64
CA ARG A 512 -11.94 8.73 -35.78
C ARG A 512 -13.15 9.44 -36.37
N GLN A 513 -13.64 8.97 -37.52
CA GLN A 513 -14.75 9.57 -38.25
C GLN A 513 -16.05 9.58 -37.43
N LEU A 514 -16.33 8.54 -36.65
CA LEU A 514 -17.50 8.49 -35.78
C LEU A 514 -17.38 9.43 -34.56
N TYR A 515 -16.18 9.63 -34.00
CA TYR A 515 -15.96 10.64 -32.95
C TYR A 515 -16.05 12.08 -33.49
N GLU A 516 -15.62 12.32 -34.73
CA GLU A 516 -15.75 13.62 -35.41
C GLU A 516 -17.22 13.95 -35.70
N LYS A 517 -18.00 12.95 -36.16
CA LYS A 517 -19.46 13.02 -36.30
C LYS A 517 -20.22 13.09 -34.96
N LYS A 518 -19.51 13.03 -33.81
CA LYS A 518 -20.05 13.06 -32.44
C LYS A 518 -21.07 11.95 -32.15
N THR A 519 -20.91 10.80 -32.81
CA THR A 519 -21.79 9.65 -32.67
C THR A 519 -21.73 9.08 -31.24
N PRO A 520 -22.86 8.82 -30.57
CA PRO A 520 -22.88 8.24 -29.22
C PRO A 520 -22.04 6.96 -29.09
N VAL A 521 -21.26 6.86 -28.02
CA VAL A 521 -20.27 5.78 -27.82
C VAL A 521 -20.88 4.36 -27.82
N LYS A 522 -22.20 4.23 -27.64
CA LYS A 522 -22.94 2.97 -27.77
C LYS A 522 -23.05 2.55 -29.25
N GLU A 523 -23.52 3.44 -30.11
CA GLU A 523 -23.61 3.23 -31.56
C GLU A 523 -22.22 2.99 -32.17
N ILE A 524 -21.16 3.66 -31.67
CA ILE A 524 -19.78 3.40 -32.09
C ILE A 524 -19.31 1.98 -31.70
N ALA A 525 -19.74 1.46 -30.53
CA ALA A 525 -19.42 0.11 -30.11
C ALA A 525 -20.13 -0.94 -30.97
N GLU A 526 -21.40 -0.67 -31.32
CA GLU A 526 -22.21 -1.51 -32.20
C GLU A 526 -21.66 -1.51 -33.64
N ALA A 527 -21.32 -0.34 -34.20
CA ALA A 527 -20.79 -0.20 -35.56
C ALA A 527 -19.36 -0.74 -35.78
N LEU A 528 -18.59 -0.97 -34.70
CA LEU A 528 -17.22 -1.52 -34.76
C LEU A 528 -17.12 -2.95 -34.21
N GLY A 529 -18.21 -3.52 -33.68
CA GLY A 529 -18.18 -4.82 -32.98
C GLY A 529 -17.30 -4.87 -31.72
N LYS A 530 -16.80 -3.73 -31.22
CA LYS A 530 -15.89 -3.66 -30.05
C LYS A 530 -16.67 -3.22 -28.79
N PRO A 531 -16.35 -3.74 -27.59
CA PRO A 531 -17.05 -3.36 -26.37
C PRO A 531 -16.90 -1.86 -26.04
N ILE A 532 -17.95 -1.25 -25.47
CA ILE A 532 -18.01 0.19 -25.11
C ILE A 532 -16.80 0.64 -24.27
N SER A 533 -16.30 -0.22 -23.37
CA SER A 533 -15.08 0.03 -22.58
C SER A 533 -13.82 0.09 -23.45
N GLY A 534 -13.68 -0.80 -24.43
CA GLY A 534 -12.62 -0.81 -25.43
C GLY A 534 -12.65 0.43 -26.33
N VAL A 535 -13.84 0.81 -26.82
CA VAL A 535 -14.04 2.05 -27.61
C VAL A 535 -13.59 3.28 -26.82
N ARG A 536 -14.00 3.40 -25.55
CA ARG A 536 -13.58 4.51 -24.66
C ARG A 536 -12.07 4.52 -24.43
N ALA A 537 -11.46 3.36 -24.19
CA ALA A 537 -10.02 3.24 -23.98
C ALA A 537 -9.22 3.62 -25.24
N LYS A 538 -9.62 3.10 -26.41
CA LYS A 538 -8.97 3.41 -27.69
C LYS A 538 -9.12 4.89 -28.05
N ALA A 539 -10.32 5.46 -27.91
CA ALA A 539 -10.57 6.87 -28.16
C ALA A 539 -9.72 7.76 -27.24
N SER A 540 -9.63 7.44 -25.95
CA SER A 540 -8.76 8.14 -24.99
C SER A 540 -7.28 8.07 -25.40
N ASN A 541 -6.80 6.90 -25.84
CA ASN A 541 -5.41 6.70 -26.29
C ASN A 541 -5.11 7.43 -27.62
N LEU A 542 -6.12 7.64 -28.47
CA LEU A 542 -6.05 8.45 -29.70
C LEU A 542 -6.30 9.95 -29.46
N GLY A 543 -6.56 10.36 -28.21
CA GLY A 543 -6.87 11.75 -27.84
C GLY A 543 -8.26 12.25 -28.26
N LEU A 544 -9.12 11.37 -28.79
CA LEU A 544 -10.45 11.70 -29.30
C LEU A 544 -11.40 12.07 -28.16
N LYS A 545 -12.00 13.27 -28.24
CA LYS A 545 -12.85 13.86 -27.20
C LYS A 545 -14.16 14.34 -27.79
N GLN A 546 -15.25 13.64 -27.53
CA GLN A 546 -16.60 14.14 -27.80
C GLN A 546 -17.30 14.60 -26.51
N ARG A 547 -17.97 15.75 -26.58
CA ARG A 547 -18.89 16.24 -25.54
C ARG A 547 -20.31 15.98 -26.02
N THR A 548 -21.01 15.02 -25.42
CA THR A 548 -22.43 14.77 -25.71
C THR A 548 -23.24 16.02 -25.39
N ALA A 549 -23.82 16.64 -26.42
CA ALA A 549 -24.70 17.80 -26.27
C ALA A 549 -25.87 17.51 -25.32
N TRP A 550 -26.46 18.55 -24.75
CA TRP A 550 -27.71 18.45 -24.00
C TRP A 550 -28.90 18.63 -24.95
N THR A 551 -29.88 17.75 -24.83
CA THR A 551 -31.15 17.82 -25.58
C THR A 551 -32.15 18.74 -24.88
N GLU A 552 -33.11 19.30 -25.62
CA GLU A 552 -34.20 20.07 -25.02
C GLU A 552 -34.95 19.31 -23.93
N LYS A 553 -35.11 17.99 -24.08
CA LYS A 553 -35.78 17.14 -23.09
C LYS A 553 -35.04 17.15 -21.76
N GLU A 554 -33.71 17.11 -21.78
CA GLU A 554 -32.88 17.16 -20.56
C GLU A 554 -32.90 18.55 -19.92
N TYR A 555 -32.94 19.63 -20.72
CA TYR A 555 -33.16 20.98 -20.20
C TYR A 555 -34.54 21.14 -19.55
N LYS A 556 -35.61 20.68 -20.21
CA LYS A 556 -37.00 20.72 -19.70
C LYS A 556 -37.16 19.88 -18.42
N ILE A 557 -36.50 18.72 -18.31
CA ILE A 557 -36.45 17.94 -17.06
C ILE A 557 -35.74 18.72 -15.94
N LEU A 558 -34.61 19.37 -16.25
CA LEU A 558 -33.86 20.14 -15.26
C LEU A 558 -34.62 21.39 -14.77
N GLN A 559 -35.28 22.12 -15.68
CA GLN A 559 -36.13 23.26 -15.37
C GLN A 559 -37.34 22.84 -14.52
N GLY A 560 -38.10 21.83 -14.97
CA GLY A 560 -39.26 21.33 -14.22
C GLY A 560 -38.92 20.77 -12.85
N ALA A 561 -37.74 20.16 -12.67
CA ALA A 561 -37.28 19.71 -11.35
C ALA A 561 -36.97 20.90 -10.41
N HIS A 562 -36.47 22.02 -10.93
CA HIS A 562 -36.27 23.26 -10.16
C HIS A 562 -37.63 23.90 -9.79
N GLU A 563 -38.56 23.99 -10.73
CA GLU A 563 -39.92 24.53 -10.53
C GLU A 563 -40.70 23.75 -9.47
N ARG A 564 -40.58 22.41 -9.45
CA ARG A 564 -41.19 21.54 -8.44
C ARG A 564 -40.42 21.48 -7.11
N GLY A 565 -39.34 22.27 -6.96
CA GLY A 565 -38.54 22.32 -5.73
C GLY A 565 -37.77 21.04 -5.40
N GLU A 566 -37.56 20.15 -6.39
CA GLU A 566 -36.85 18.88 -6.20
C GLU A 566 -35.35 19.10 -5.94
N THR A 567 -34.66 18.05 -5.49
CA THR A 567 -33.19 18.13 -5.34
C THR A 567 -32.47 17.97 -6.67
N LEU A 568 -31.32 18.66 -6.81
CA LEU A 568 -30.41 18.50 -7.96
C LEU A 568 -29.89 17.06 -8.12
N ALA A 569 -29.91 16.26 -7.05
CA ALA A 569 -29.60 14.83 -7.10
C ALA A 569 -30.70 14.03 -7.80
N HIS A 570 -31.98 14.31 -7.48
CA HIS A 570 -33.13 13.71 -8.16
C HIS A 570 -33.19 14.14 -9.64
N ALA A 571 -32.98 15.43 -9.94
CA ALA A 571 -32.86 15.92 -11.30
C ALA A 571 -31.75 15.19 -12.09
N ALA A 572 -30.58 14.96 -11.48
CA ALA A 572 -29.49 14.22 -12.12
C ALA A 572 -29.82 12.74 -12.36
N GLN A 573 -30.60 12.11 -11.46
CA GLN A 573 -31.10 10.75 -11.62
C GLN A 573 -32.11 10.65 -12.78
N LEU A 574 -33.07 11.59 -12.88
CA LEU A 574 -34.05 11.66 -13.98
C LEU A 574 -33.40 11.93 -15.35
N ILE A 575 -32.32 12.73 -15.38
CA ILE A 575 -31.56 13.06 -16.59
C ILE A 575 -30.58 11.93 -16.97
N GLY A 576 -30.29 10.98 -16.07
CA GLY A 576 -29.37 9.87 -16.31
C GLY A 576 -27.89 10.29 -16.50
N ARG A 577 -27.54 11.55 -16.19
CA ARG A 577 -26.17 12.09 -16.31
C ARG A 577 -25.50 12.24 -14.94
N PRO A 578 -24.17 12.04 -14.83
CA PRO A 578 -23.45 12.22 -13.57
C PRO A 578 -23.70 13.59 -12.94
N TYR A 579 -23.96 13.62 -11.62
CA TYR A 579 -24.27 14.83 -10.85
C TYR A 579 -23.36 16.05 -11.16
N PRO A 580 -22.02 15.94 -11.30
CA PRO A 580 -21.17 17.08 -11.65
C PRO A 580 -21.49 17.72 -13.02
N ASN A 581 -21.96 16.94 -13.99
CA ASN A 581 -22.35 17.45 -15.32
C ASN A 581 -23.68 18.21 -15.25
N VAL A 582 -24.61 17.71 -14.44
CA VAL A 582 -25.95 18.31 -14.23
C VAL A 582 -25.84 19.57 -13.37
N ALA A 583 -25.04 19.52 -12.31
CA ALA A 583 -24.75 20.68 -11.46
C ALA A 583 -24.03 21.81 -12.22
N ARG A 584 -23.13 21.47 -13.16
CA ARG A 584 -22.53 22.48 -14.04
C ARG A 584 -23.59 23.12 -14.94
N VAL A 585 -24.41 22.33 -15.64
CA VAL A 585 -25.42 22.91 -16.54
C VAL A 585 -26.50 23.68 -15.80
N ALA A 586 -26.94 23.25 -14.61
CA ALA A 586 -27.83 24.02 -13.75
C ALA A 586 -27.25 25.40 -13.42
N LYS A 587 -25.95 25.49 -13.08
CA LYS A 587 -25.25 26.76 -12.89
C LYS A 587 -25.15 27.57 -14.18
N ASP A 588 -24.79 26.94 -15.30
CA ASP A 588 -24.61 27.60 -16.60
C ASP A 588 -25.93 28.21 -17.13
N ILE A 589 -27.10 27.68 -16.71
CA ILE A 589 -28.44 28.21 -17.04
C ILE A 589 -29.13 28.93 -15.85
N GLY A 590 -28.41 29.22 -14.77
CA GLY A 590 -28.88 30.07 -13.66
C GLY A 590 -29.82 29.45 -12.62
N LEU A 591 -30.04 28.13 -12.64
CA LEU A 591 -30.95 27.44 -11.70
C LEU A 591 -30.27 27.14 -10.35
N SER A 592 -30.95 27.51 -9.25
CA SER A 592 -30.40 27.49 -7.88
C SER A 592 -31.14 26.50 -6.97
N PHE A 593 -30.81 25.21 -7.11
CA PHE A 593 -31.36 24.14 -6.30
C PHE A 593 -30.98 24.26 -4.81
N SER A 594 -31.97 24.31 -3.92
CA SER A 594 -31.75 24.53 -2.49
C SER A 594 -31.17 23.30 -1.76
N LYS A 595 -30.42 23.53 -0.68
CA LYS A 595 -29.98 22.49 0.27
C LYS A 595 -30.92 22.43 1.49
N ARG A 596 -32.09 21.80 1.35
CA ARG A 596 -32.92 21.40 2.52
C ARG A 596 -33.52 20.01 2.38
N GLY A 597 -32.80 19.02 2.89
CA GLY A 597 -33.43 17.88 3.57
C GLY A 597 -33.75 18.31 5.01
N ALA A 598 -34.71 19.23 5.16
CA ALA A 598 -35.09 19.84 6.43
C ALA A 598 -36.51 20.43 6.32
N SER A 599 -37.50 19.54 6.30
CA SER A 599 -38.90 19.90 6.57
C SER A 599 -39.19 19.75 8.07
N LYS A 600 -40.27 20.41 8.49
CA LYS A 600 -41.08 19.98 9.64
C LYS A 600 -41.68 18.60 9.36
#